data_AF-A0A6G3Y0F9-F1
#
_entry.id   AF-A0A6G3Y0F9-F1
#
_cell.length_a   1.000
_cell.length_b   1.000
_cell.length_c   1.000
_cell.angle_alpha   90.00
_cell.angle_beta   90.00
_cell.angle_gamma   90.00
#
_symmetry.space_group_name_H-M   'P 1'
#
loop_
_entity.id
_entity.type
_entity.pdbx_description
1 polymer ?
#
loop_
_entity_poly.entity_id
_entity_poly.type
_entity_poly.pdbx_seq_one_letter_code
_entity_poly.pdbx_strand_id
1 'polypeptide(L)'
;PTRRLPRDIGIGQPGLEARMGAAAATRFEHMRSELPGAKRETEDWSALFAAVGLVPQGTRSFLLDLPAPLSRPARDHVVASITREREVLGDLLTAEDSAVLDRLLDPEDREGLHHRPDVHLLAARTVHLGRRDMS
;
A
#
# COMPACT_ATOMS: atom_id res chain seq x y z
N PRO A 1 -7.16 -3.07 -0.85
CA PRO A 1 -5.87 -2.95 -0.12
C PRO A 1 -4.92 -4.06 -0.59
N THR A 2 -3.62 -3.78 -0.66
CA THR A 2 -2.61 -4.80 -1.01
C THR A 2 -2.45 -5.78 0.14
N ARG A 3 -2.28 -7.07 -0.17
CA ARG A 3 -1.97 -8.15 0.76
C ARG A 3 -0.80 -8.95 0.24
N ARG A 4 0.19 -9.18 1.11
CA ARG A 4 1.43 -9.89 0.79
C ARG A 4 1.75 -11.02 1.76
N LEU A 5 1.09 -11.01 2.93
CA LEU A 5 1.32 -11.94 4.02
C LEU A 5 0.00 -12.51 4.54
N PRO A 6 0.00 -13.74 5.09
CA PRO A 6 -1.12 -14.23 5.88
C PRO A 6 -1.43 -13.28 7.06
N ARG A 7 -2.67 -13.33 7.57
CA ARG A 7 -3.07 -12.50 8.71
C ARG A 7 -2.20 -12.79 9.93
N ASP A 8 -1.94 -14.06 10.22
CA ASP A 8 -1.01 -14.48 11.26
C ASP A 8 0.24 -15.06 10.58
N ILE A 9 1.37 -14.44 10.85
CA ILE A 9 2.65 -14.76 10.23
C ILE A 9 3.58 -15.55 11.16
N GLY A 10 3.12 -15.91 12.37
CA GLY A 10 3.89 -16.64 13.38
C GLY A 10 4.87 -15.79 14.19
N ILE A 11 4.97 -14.48 13.91
CA ILE A 11 5.78 -13.52 14.66
C ILE A 11 5.02 -12.21 14.89
N GLY A 12 5.15 -11.65 16.09
CA GLY A 12 4.40 -10.44 16.48
C GLY A 12 2.89 -10.68 16.60
N GLN A 13 2.12 -9.58 16.59
CA GLN A 13 0.66 -9.64 16.65
C GLN A 13 0.05 -9.87 15.25
N PRO A 14 -0.97 -10.73 15.10
CA PRO A 14 -1.65 -10.93 13.82
C PRO A 14 -2.18 -9.62 13.23
N GLY A 15 -2.13 -9.47 11.90
CA GLY A 15 -2.68 -8.34 11.17
C GLY A 15 -1.72 -7.17 10.94
N LEU A 16 -0.42 -7.43 10.86
CA LEU A 16 0.62 -6.41 10.62
C LEU A 16 0.28 -5.50 9.43
N GLU A 17 -0.05 -6.05 8.25
CA GLU A 17 -0.39 -5.23 7.07
C GLU A 17 -1.65 -4.37 7.26
N ALA A 18 -2.58 -4.77 8.13
CA ALA A 18 -3.74 -3.96 8.45
C ALA A 18 -3.35 -2.76 9.34
N ARG A 19 -2.46 -2.96 10.31
CA ARG A 19 -1.91 -1.88 11.15
C ARG A 19 -1.05 -0.91 10.34
N MET A 20 -0.22 -1.42 9.42
CA MET A 20 0.51 -0.58 8.45
C MET A 20 -0.45 0.26 7.59
N GLY A 21 -1.56 -0.34 7.14
CA GLY A 21 -2.60 0.39 6.39
C GLY A 21 -3.27 1.50 7.21
N ALA A 22 -3.51 1.28 8.51
CA ALA A 22 -4.03 2.31 9.41
C ALA A 22 -3.01 3.44 9.62
N ALA A 23 -1.74 3.11 9.85
CA ALA A 23 -0.67 4.10 9.96
C ALA A 23 -0.52 4.93 8.67
N ALA A 24 -0.62 4.29 7.50
CA ALA A 24 -0.58 4.97 6.21
C ALA A 24 -1.75 5.95 6.03
N ALA A 25 -2.97 5.58 6.47
CA ALA A 25 -4.12 6.47 6.44
C ALA A 25 -3.93 7.70 7.34
N THR A 26 -3.42 7.51 8.57
CA THR A 26 -3.06 8.61 9.48
C THR A 26 -2.02 9.53 8.85
N ARG A 27 -0.97 8.96 8.26
CA ARG A 27 0.08 9.73 7.56
C ARG A 27 -0.50 10.58 6.43
N PHE A 28 -1.39 10.00 5.63
CA PHE A 28 -2.02 10.70 4.51
C PHE A 28 -2.85 11.90 4.99
N GLU A 29 -3.61 11.73 6.08
CA GLU A 29 -4.36 12.83 6.68
C GLU A 29 -3.43 13.94 7.21
N HIS A 30 -2.34 13.59 7.90
CA HIS A 30 -1.34 14.57 8.35
C HIS A 30 -0.71 15.32 7.18
N MET A 31 -0.27 14.61 6.12
CA MET A 31 0.27 15.25 4.92
C MET A 31 -0.74 16.21 4.26
N ARG A 32 -2.03 15.87 4.25
CA ARG A 32 -3.06 16.74 3.69
C ARG A 32 -3.30 17.97 4.55
N SER A 33 -3.31 17.84 5.87
CA SER A 33 -3.59 18.97 6.77
C SER A 33 -2.46 20.00 6.82
N GLU A 34 -1.23 19.58 6.50
CA GLU A 34 -0.05 20.47 6.41
C GLU A 34 0.00 21.31 5.12
N LEU A 35 -0.85 21.02 4.11
CA LEU A 35 -0.87 21.78 2.85
C LEU A 35 -1.66 23.11 3.01
N PRO A 36 -1.06 24.27 2.67
CA PRO A 36 -1.76 25.55 2.71
C PRO A 36 -3.02 25.55 1.82
N GLY A 37 -4.16 25.92 2.40
CA GLY A 37 -5.43 25.97 1.69
C GLY A 37 -6.09 24.60 1.46
N ALA A 38 -5.61 23.54 2.12
CA ALA A 38 -6.25 22.22 2.06
C ALA A 38 -7.72 22.30 2.46
N LYS A 39 -8.60 21.85 1.56
CA LYS A 39 -10.02 21.63 1.83
C LYS A 39 -10.30 20.14 1.89
N ARG A 40 -11.26 19.76 2.72
CA ARG A 40 -11.86 18.43 2.65
C ARG A 40 -12.73 18.40 1.40
N GLU A 41 -12.35 17.56 0.46
CA GLU A 41 -13.13 17.28 -0.73
C GLU A 41 -13.51 15.81 -0.69
N THR A 42 -14.78 15.54 -1.00
CA THR A 42 -15.23 14.16 -1.22
C THR A 42 -14.50 13.62 -2.44
N GLU A 43 -14.04 12.37 -2.38
CA GLU A 43 -13.44 11.66 -3.53
C GLU A 43 -14.48 11.29 -4.60
N ASP A 44 -15.19 12.30 -5.11
CA ASP A 44 -15.99 12.20 -6.32
C ASP A 44 -15.09 12.48 -7.52
N TRP A 45 -14.46 11.43 -8.04
CA TRP A 45 -13.54 11.52 -9.17
C TRP A 45 -14.17 12.16 -10.42
N SER A 46 -15.48 12.00 -10.62
CA SER A 46 -16.17 12.65 -11.75
C SER A 46 -16.21 14.16 -11.55
N ALA A 47 -16.57 14.62 -10.34
CA ALA A 47 -16.55 16.03 -9.99
C ALA A 47 -15.14 16.62 -10.00
N LEU A 48 -14.14 15.87 -9.51
CA LEU A 48 -12.73 16.28 -9.51
C LEU A 48 -12.19 16.48 -10.93
N PHE A 49 -12.55 15.60 -11.88
CA PHE A 49 -12.20 15.80 -13.29
C PHE A 49 -12.90 17.04 -13.87
N ALA A 50 -14.20 17.20 -13.63
CA ALA A 50 -14.97 18.34 -14.14
C ALA A 50 -14.42 19.68 -13.61
N ALA A 51 -14.02 19.74 -12.35
CA ALA A 51 -13.46 20.93 -11.70
C ALA A 51 -12.17 21.45 -12.37
N VAL A 52 -11.43 20.59 -13.06
CA VAL A 52 -10.22 20.94 -13.82
C VAL A 52 -10.43 20.92 -15.33
N GLY A 53 -11.69 20.89 -15.80
CA GLY A 53 -12.04 20.93 -17.22
C GLY A 53 -11.80 19.62 -17.98
N LEU A 54 -11.71 18.49 -17.27
CA LEU A 54 -11.64 17.16 -17.86
C LEU A 54 -13.03 16.51 -17.88
N VAL A 55 -13.31 15.78 -18.96
CA VAL A 55 -14.53 14.98 -19.09
C VAL A 55 -14.27 13.58 -18.51
N PRO A 56 -15.03 13.12 -17.49
CA PRO A 56 -14.90 11.76 -16.97
C PRO A 56 -15.16 10.72 -18.06
N GLN A 57 -14.31 9.70 -18.13
CA GLN A 57 -14.40 8.59 -19.10
C GLN A 57 -14.66 7.23 -18.40
N GLY A 58 -14.97 7.27 -17.11
CA GLY A 58 -15.28 6.11 -16.29
C GLY A 58 -14.13 5.58 -15.45
N THR A 59 -14.37 4.44 -14.83
CA THR A 59 -13.49 3.81 -13.85
C THR A 59 -13.21 2.37 -14.26
N ARG A 60 -11.97 1.90 -14.11
CA ARG A 60 -11.57 0.51 -14.37
C ARG A 60 -10.80 -0.04 -13.19
N SER A 61 -11.11 -1.28 -12.81
CA SER A 61 -10.41 -1.98 -11.73
C SER A 61 -9.67 -3.18 -12.27
N PHE A 62 -8.44 -3.36 -11.81
CA PHE A 62 -7.55 -4.45 -12.21
C PHE A 62 -7.15 -5.23 -10.96
N LEU A 63 -7.24 -6.56 -11.04
CA LEU A 63 -6.78 -7.46 -9.99
C LEU A 63 -5.44 -8.07 -10.39
N LEU A 64 -4.45 -7.95 -9.51
CA LEU A 64 -3.21 -8.71 -9.54
C LEU A 64 -3.31 -9.76 -8.44
N ASP A 65 -3.27 -11.03 -8.81
CA ASP A 65 -3.28 -12.17 -7.89
C ASP A 65 -2.10 -13.09 -8.22
N LEU A 66 -1.04 -12.99 -7.41
CA LEU A 66 0.12 -13.85 -7.48
C LEU A 66 0.13 -14.73 -6.21
N PRO A 67 -0.25 -16.01 -6.31
CA PRO A 67 -0.29 -16.89 -5.16
C PRO A 67 1.12 -17.22 -4.65
N ALA A 68 1.19 -17.66 -3.41
CA ALA A 68 2.42 -18.21 -2.85
C ALA A 68 2.74 -19.58 -3.47
N PRO A 69 4.03 -19.93 -3.68
CA PRO A 69 5.20 -19.08 -3.49
C PRO A 69 5.41 -18.10 -4.65
N LEU A 70 5.86 -16.88 -4.35
CA LEU A 70 6.23 -15.91 -5.37
C LEU A 70 7.48 -16.31 -6.16
N SER A 71 7.50 -15.93 -7.44
CA SER A 71 8.73 -15.89 -8.24
C SER A 71 9.73 -14.89 -7.65
N ARG A 72 11.02 -15.07 -7.93
CA ARG A 72 12.09 -14.18 -7.43
C ARG A 72 11.81 -12.69 -7.76
N PRO A 73 11.48 -12.28 -8.99
CA PRO A 73 11.19 -10.87 -9.28
C PRO A 73 9.98 -10.31 -8.50
N ALA A 74 8.93 -11.10 -8.30
CA ALA A 74 7.76 -10.68 -7.53
C ALA A 74 8.10 -10.55 -6.03
N ARG A 75 8.92 -11.46 -5.50
CA ARG A 75 9.43 -11.38 -4.13
C ARG A 75 10.32 -10.16 -3.93
N ASP A 76 11.25 -9.89 -4.84
CA ASP A 76 12.12 -8.71 -4.80
C ASP A 76 11.28 -7.42 -4.78
N HIS A 77 10.19 -7.38 -5.57
CA HIS A 77 9.22 -6.27 -5.56
C HIS A 77 8.49 -6.12 -4.22
N VAL A 78 8.07 -7.23 -3.60
CA VAL A 78 7.41 -7.23 -2.28
C VAL A 78 8.36 -6.69 -1.21
N VAL A 79 9.60 -7.20 -1.17
CA VAL A 79 10.62 -6.72 -0.22
C VAL A 79 10.83 -5.23 -0.38
N ALA A 80 11.13 -4.76 -1.60
CA ALA A 80 11.37 -3.35 -1.86
C ALA A 80 10.17 -2.45 -1.48
N SER A 81 8.95 -2.93 -1.73
CA SER A 81 7.73 -2.21 -1.35
C SER A 81 7.55 -2.11 0.16
N ILE A 82 7.80 -3.19 0.90
CA ILE A 82 7.69 -3.22 2.37
C ILE A 82 8.82 -2.40 3.02
N THR A 83 10.05 -2.44 2.49
CA THR A 83 11.16 -1.58 2.93
C THR A 83 10.76 -0.11 2.84
N ARG A 84 10.23 0.30 1.68
CA ARG A 84 9.78 1.68 1.47
C ARG A 84 8.61 2.04 2.40
N GLU A 85 7.64 1.15 2.58
CA GLU A 85 6.53 1.40 3.51
C GLU A 85 7.03 1.59 4.95
N ARG A 86 7.96 0.76 5.42
CA ARG A 86 8.59 0.91 6.74
C ARG A 86 9.24 2.28 6.90
N GLU A 87 10.06 2.70 5.94
CA GLU A 87 10.73 4.01 5.96
C GLU A 87 9.74 5.17 5.97
N VAL A 88 8.69 5.09 5.16
CA VAL A 88 7.68 6.15 5.00
C VAL A 88 6.79 6.28 6.23
N LEU A 89 6.46 5.16 6.88
CA LEU A 89 5.63 5.15 8.08
C LEU A 89 6.41 5.59 9.32
N GLY A 90 7.69 5.23 9.43
CA GLY A 90 8.59 5.70 10.48
C GLY A 90 7.96 5.60 11.87
N ASP A 91 7.92 6.72 12.60
CA ASP A 91 7.42 6.82 13.97
C ASP A 91 5.91 6.57 14.13
N LEU A 92 5.16 6.40 13.04
CA LEU A 92 3.75 5.99 13.09
C LEU A 92 3.58 4.49 13.38
N LEU A 93 4.66 3.71 13.25
CA LEU A 93 4.69 2.31 13.64
C LEU A 93 4.96 2.18 15.14
N THR A 94 4.35 1.21 15.80
CA THR A 94 4.77 0.87 17.17
C THR A 94 6.17 0.25 17.15
N ALA A 95 6.83 0.25 18.31
CA ALA A 95 8.13 -0.39 18.45
C ALA A 95 8.07 -1.89 18.11
N GLU A 96 6.98 -2.57 18.48
CA GLU A 96 6.75 -3.98 18.19
C GLU A 96 6.58 -4.22 16.68
N ASP A 97 5.78 -3.41 16.00
CA ASP A 97 5.57 -3.54 14.55
C ASP A 97 6.86 -3.24 13.77
N SER A 98 7.63 -2.24 14.21
CA SER A 98 8.95 -1.93 13.65
C SER A 98 9.92 -3.11 13.80
N ALA A 99 9.99 -3.72 14.99
CA ALA A 99 10.84 -4.88 15.24
C ALA A 99 10.43 -6.10 14.39
N VAL A 100 9.13 -6.30 14.16
CA VAL A 100 8.65 -7.37 13.27
C VAL A 100 9.04 -7.09 11.82
N LEU A 101 8.91 -5.85 11.36
CA LEU A 101 9.33 -5.45 10.01
C LEU A 101 10.83 -5.59 9.81
N ASP A 102 11.65 -5.30 10.83
CA ASP A 102 13.10 -5.50 10.79
C ASP A 102 13.46 -6.96 10.53
N ARG A 103 12.83 -7.88 11.27
CA ARG A 103 13.00 -9.32 11.05
C ARG A 103 12.48 -9.77 9.69
N LEU A 104 11.35 -9.24 9.24
CA LEU A 104 10.79 -9.58 7.93
C LEU A 104 11.69 -9.11 6.76
N LEU A 105 12.42 -8.01 6.93
CA LEU A 105 13.28 -7.41 5.91
C LEU A 105 14.73 -7.89 5.99
N ASP A 106 15.12 -8.59 7.05
CA ASP A 106 16.46 -9.17 7.18
C ASP A 106 16.63 -10.30 6.12
N PRO A 107 17.60 -10.18 5.20
CA PRO A 107 17.87 -11.20 4.20
C PRO A 107 18.42 -12.50 4.79
N GLU A 108 18.87 -12.52 6.04
CA GLU A 108 19.41 -13.70 6.71
C GLU A 108 18.41 -14.35 7.69
N ASP A 109 17.31 -13.68 8.04
CA ASP A 109 16.28 -14.26 8.93
C ASP A 109 15.43 -15.28 8.15
N ARG A 110 15.39 -16.52 8.64
CA ARG A 110 14.65 -17.63 8.02
C ARG A 110 13.14 -17.39 7.96
N GLU A 111 12.61 -16.57 8.87
CA GLU A 111 11.19 -16.14 8.88
C GLU A 111 10.94 -14.91 7.99
N GLY A 112 12.02 -14.35 7.43
CA GLY A 112 12.03 -13.17 6.59
C GLY A 112 11.37 -13.36 5.22
N LEU A 113 11.01 -12.24 4.59
CA LEU A 113 10.37 -12.20 3.27
C LEU A 113 11.22 -12.82 2.17
N HIS A 114 12.53 -12.93 2.37
CA HIS A 114 13.44 -13.58 1.43
C HIS A 114 13.28 -15.10 1.40
N HIS A 115 12.85 -15.71 2.52
CA HIS A 115 12.88 -17.17 2.71
C HIS A 115 11.50 -17.79 2.89
N ARG A 116 10.55 -17.04 3.48
CA ARG A 116 9.25 -17.62 3.85
C ARG A 116 8.44 -18.06 2.61
N PRO A 117 7.77 -19.23 2.67
CA PRO A 117 7.12 -19.84 1.52
C PRO A 117 5.73 -19.27 1.21
N ASP A 118 5.15 -18.52 2.13
CA ASP A 118 3.76 -18.05 2.16
C ASP A 118 3.59 -16.57 1.74
N VAL A 119 4.67 -15.94 1.24
CA VAL A 119 4.57 -14.62 0.59
C VAL A 119 3.75 -14.78 -0.70
N HIS A 120 2.74 -13.92 -0.84
CA HIS A 120 1.91 -13.78 -2.03
C HIS A 120 1.84 -12.29 -2.43
N LEU A 121 1.12 -11.96 -3.50
CA LEU A 121 0.79 -10.57 -3.83
C LEU A 121 -0.61 -10.51 -4.41
N LEU A 122 -1.54 -10.02 -3.59
CA LEU A 122 -2.92 -9.73 -3.97
C LEU A 122 -3.15 -8.22 -3.91
N ALA A 123 -3.48 -7.60 -5.03
CA ALA A 123 -3.75 -6.17 -5.11
C ALA A 123 -4.85 -5.85 -6.11
N ALA A 124 -5.79 -4.98 -5.71
CA ALA A 124 -6.73 -4.34 -6.62
C ALA A 124 -6.29 -2.90 -6.88
N ARG A 125 -6.21 -2.50 -8.15
CA ARG A 125 -5.90 -1.13 -8.58
C ARG A 125 -7.07 -0.56 -9.36
N THR A 126 -7.58 0.57 -8.91
CA THR A 126 -8.65 1.32 -9.57
C THR A 126 -8.03 2.51 -10.29
N VAL A 127 -8.36 2.68 -11.57
CA VAL A 127 -7.95 3.82 -12.40
C VAL A 127 -9.20 4.59 -12.80
N HIS A 128 -9.17 5.90 -12.54
CA HIS A 128 -10.18 6.85 -12.97
C HIS A 128 -9.66 7.60 -14.20
N LEU A 129 -10.46 7.67 -15.26
CA LEU A 129 -10.03 8.24 -16.54
C LEU A 129 -10.73 9.58 -16.80
N GLY A 130 -9.95 10.58 -17.20
CA GLY A 130 -10.44 11.88 -17.64
C GLY A 130 -9.82 12.24 -18.99
N ARG A 131 -10.59 12.87 -19.88
CA ARG A 131 -10.13 13.32 -21.20
C ARG A 131 -10.28 14.84 -21.30
N ARG A 132 -9.32 15.50 -21.93
CA ARG A 132 -9.46 16.90 -22.33
C ARG A 132 -10.35 16.97 -23.58
N ASP A 133 -11.40 17.77 -23.53
CA ASP A 133 -12.13 18.09 -24.75
C ASP A 133 -11.26 18.98 -25.63
N MET A 134 -11.01 18.51 -26.85
CA MET A 134 -10.39 19.29 -27.92
C MET A 134 -11.54 19.92 -28.71
N SER A 135 -12.22 20.88 -28.09
CA SER A 135 -13.24 21.70 -28.73
C SER A 135 -12.66 23.07 -29.05
#